data_AF-A0A932F323-F1
#
_entry.id   AF-A0A932F323-F1
#
_cell.length_a   1.000
_cell.length_b   1.000
_cell.length_c   1.000
_cell.angle_alpha   90.00
_cell.angle_beta   90.00
_cell.angle_gamma   90.00
#
_symmetry.space_group_name_H-M   'P 1'
#
loop_
_entity.id
_entity.type
_entity.pdbx_description
1 polymer ?
#
loop_
_entity_poly.entity_id
_entity_poly.type
_entity_poly.pdbx_seq_one_letter_code
_entity_poly.pdbx_strand_id
1 'polypeptide(L)'
;MTMRTSRKMVTFQNAFSLAAGDREFSAGNYEVVTDEELVEGVSFPVYRRVATMMLVPAQSHQASSVEMLTIDPRDLAAALERDVLTADAFAVKARPASAQVT
;
A
#
# COMPACT_ATOMS: atom_id res chain seq x y z
N MET A 1 -0.15 -20.49 21.14
CA MET A 1 -0.57 -19.55 20.08
C MET A 1 -0.04 -18.15 20.36
N THR A 2 1.11 -17.83 19.78
CA THR A 2 1.74 -16.50 19.87
C THR A 2 1.53 -15.78 18.54
N MET A 3 0.71 -14.73 18.55
CA MET A 3 0.47 -13.87 17.38
C MET A 3 1.21 -12.55 17.55
N ARG A 4 1.78 -12.05 16.45
CA ARG A 4 2.44 -10.75 16.37
C ARG A 4 1.78 -9.96 15.26
N THR A 5 1.24 -8.80 15.60
CA THR A 5 0.73 -7.84 14.62
C THR A 5 1.78 -6.76 14.38
N SER A 6 2.12 -6.52 13.13
CA SER A 6 3.04 -5.47 12.69
C SER A 6 2.30 -4.41 11.88
N ARG A 7 2.66 -3.15 12.06
CA ARG A 7 2.06 -2.00 11.37
C ARG A 7 3.12 -1.23 10.62
N LYS A 8 2.82 -0.88 9.37
CA LYS A 8 3.72 -0.11 8.51
C LYS A 8 2.94 0.95 7.74
N MET A 9 3.46 2.17 7.68
CA MET A 9 2.94 3.20 6.79
C MET A 9 3.51 3.03 5.38
N VAL A 10 2.63 3.11 4.39
CA VAL A 10 2.93 3.07 2.96
C VAL A 10 2.39 4.34 2.33
N THR A 11 3.21 5.03 1.55
CA THR A 11 2.82 6.26 0.86
C THR A 11 2.71 5.99 -0.63
N PHE A 12 1.56 6.31 -1.20
CA PHE A 12 1.32 6.32 -2.64
C PHE A 12 1.33 7.76 -3.14
N GLN A 13 2.11 8.04 -4.18
CA GLN A 13 2.20 9.36 -4.82
C GLN A 13 1.07 9.60 -5.83
N ASN A 14 0.46 8.53 -6.33
CA ASN A 14 -0.58 8.56 -7.35
C ASN A 14 -1.79 7.75 -6.89
N ALA A 15 -2.91 7.96 -7.60
CA ALA A 15 -4.06 7.08 -7.43
C ALA A 15 -3.69 5.66 -7.85
N PHE A 16 -4.14 4.67 -7.09
CA PHE A 16 -3.85 3.26 -7.31
C PHE A 16 -5.10 2.41 -7.10
N SER A 17 -5.11 1.24 -7.71
CA SER A 17 -6.15 0.22 -7.53
C SER A 17 -5.51 -1.04 -7.01
N LEU A 18 -6.21 -1.75 -6.13
CA LEU A 18 -5.79 -3.05 -5.61
C LEU A 18 -6.72 -4.11 -6.18
N ALA A 19 -6.22 -5.27 -6.58
CA ALA A 19 -7.09 -6.36 -7.08
C ALA A 19 -8.10 -6.84 -6.01
N ALA A 20 -7.84 -6.55 -4.73
CA ALA A 20 -8.69 -6.91 -3.60
C ALA A 20 -10.03 -6.14 -3.55
N GLY A 21 -10.19 -5.07 -4.31
CA GLY A 21 -11.46 -4.37 -4.47
C GLY A 21 -11.39 -3.53 -5.74
N ASP A 22 -12.42 -3.60 -6.58
CA ASP A 22 -12.57 -2.82 -7.82
C ASP A 22 -12.79 -1.31 -7.51
N ARG A 23 -11.93 -0.77 -6.66
CA ARG A 23 -12.00 0.55 -6.06
C ARG A 23 -10.65 1.21 -6.27
N GLU A 24 -10.72 2.42 -6.80
CA GLU A 24 -9.56 3.30 -6.90
C GLU A 24 -9.36 4.05 -5.57
N PHE A 25 -8.13 4.03 -5.09
CA PHE A 25 -7.68 4.74 -3.90
C PHE A 25 -6.84 5.95 -4.35
N SER A 26 -7.06 7.08 -3.70
CA SER A 26 -6.28 8.30 -3.99
C SER A 26 -4.84 8.18 -3.50
N ALA A 27 -3.94 8.99 -4.06
CA ALA A 27 -2.60 9.18 -3.50
C ALA A 27 -2.70 9.59 -2.01
N GLY A 28 -1.85 9.02 -1.16
CA GLY A 28 -1.91 9.25 0.27
C GLY A 28 -1.11 8.27 1.10
N ASN A 29 -1.21 8.43 2.42
CA ASN A 29 -0.59 7.55 3.40
C ASN A 29 -1.60 6.51 3.86
N TYR A 30 -1.24 5.24 3.75
CA TYR A 30 -2.07 4.10 4.12
C TYR A 30 -1.33 3.27 5.16
N GLU A 31 -2.02 2.89 6.24
CA GLU A 31 -1.47 1.97 7.24
C GLU A 31 -1.74 0.53 6.80
N VAL A 32 -0.67 -0.25 6.69
CA VAL A 32 -0.71 -1.68 6.38
C VAL A 32 -0.43 -2.45 7.66
N VAL A 33 -1.38 -3.28 8.04
CA VAL A 33 -1.33 -4.17 9.19
C VAL A 33 -1.05 -5.57 8.69
N THR A 34 -0.05 -6.23 9.26
CA THR A 34 0.32 -7.60 8.95
C THR A 34 0.24 -8.43 10.21
N ASP A 35 -0.58 -9.48 10.19
CA ASP A 35 -0.60 -10.46 11.27
C ASP A 35 0.33 -11.62 10.93
N GLU A 36 1.16 -11.96 11.90
CA GLU A 36 2.13 -13.03 11.85
C GLU A 36 1.91 -13.98 13.01
N GLU A 37 1.95 -15.28 12.75
CA GLU A 37 1.83 -16.33 13.76
C GLU A 37 3.20 -17.00 13.95
N LEU A 38 3.61 -17.17 15.20
CA LEU A 38 4.77 -18.00 15.52
C LEU A 38 4.43 -19.46 15.23
N VAL A 39 5.21 -20.07 14.35
CA VAL A 39 5.11 -21.50 14.07
C VAL A 39 5.75 -22.26 15.23
N GLU A 40 4.92 -22.98 15.99
CA GLU A 40 5.37 -23.84 17.09
C GLU A 40 5.93 -25.15 16.51
N GLY A 41 6.96 -25.74 17.13
CA GLY A 41 7.52 -27.04 16.72
C GLY A 41 8.63 -27.00 15.66
N VAL A 42 9.13 -25.82 15.30
CA VAL A 42 10.37 -25.64 14.52
C VAL A 42 11.57 -25.35 15.42
N SER A 43 12.78 -25.73 15.01
CA SER A 43 14.01 -25.58 15.81
C SER A 43 14.38 -24.13 16.14
N PHE A 44 13.79 -23.16 15.43
CA PHE A 44 13.99 -21.72 15.62
C PHE A 44 12.65 -21.00 15.50
N PRO A 45 12.42 -19.87 16.19
CA PRO A 45 11.19 -19.11 16.08
C PRO A 45 11.01 -18.59 14.64
N VAL A 46 10.04 -19.15 13.92
CA VAL A 46 9.67 -18.72 12.56
C VAL A 46 8.28 -18.09 12.61
N TYR A 47 8.14 -16.91 12.02
CA TYR A 47 6.86 -16.21 11.92
C TYR A 47 6.27 -16.41 10.52
N ARG A 48 5.07 -16.97 10.43
CA ARG A 48 4.32 -17.07 9.17
C ARG A 48 3.31 -15.93 9.10
N ARG A 49 3.26 -15.23 7.98
CA ARG A 49 2.22 -14.23 7.73
C ARG A 49 0.87 -14.94 7.55
N VAL A 50 -0.13 -14.52 8.31
CA VAL A 50 -1.50 -15.08 8.25
C VAL A 50 -2.49 -14.12 7.61
N ALA A 51 -2.27 -12.81 7.71
CA ALA A 51 -3.10 -11.80 7.04
C ALA A 51 -2.31 -10.52 6.70
N THR A 52 -2.76 -9.80 5.68
CA THR A 52 -2.34 -8.42 5.40
C THR A 52 -3.58 -7.58 5.15
N MET A 53 -3.67 -6.46 5.85
CA MET A 53 -4.80 -5.57 5.85
C MET A 53 -4.33 -4.15 5.62
N MET A 54 -5.11 -3.33 4.94
CA MET A 54 -4.84 -1.92 4.71
C MET A 54 -5.98 -1.09 5.31
N LEU A 55 -5.62 -0.06 6.09
CA LEU A 55 -6.57 0.93 6.55
C LEU A 55 -6.76 1.98 5.45
N VAL A 56 -7.98 2.07 4.94
CA VAL A 56 -8.38 3.01 3.89
C VAL A 56 -9.50 3.91 4.41
N PRO A 57 -9.61 5.17 3.97
CA PRO A 57 -10.75 6.01 4.32
C PRO A 57 -12.05 5.37 3.75
N ALA A 58 -13.09 5.27 4.58
CA ALA A 58 -14.37 4.70 4.16
C ALA A 58 -15.02 5.58 3.07
N GLN A 59 -15.74 4.98 2.12
CA GLN A 59 -16.49 5.74 1.09
C GLN A 59 -17.74 6.42 1.62
N SER A 60 -18.17 6.08 2.84
CA SER A 60 -19.34 6.70 3.46
C SER A 60 -19.09 8.18 3.73
N HIS A 61 -20.11 9.01 3.58
CA HIS A 61 -20.15 10.47 3.86
C HIS A 61 -19.63 10.91 5.25
N GLN A 62 -19.28 9.96 6.12
CA GLN A 62 -18.61 10.20 7.39
C GLN A 62 -17.10 10.26 7.14
N ALA A 63 -16.58 11.47 6.90
CA ALA A 63 -15.17 11.76 6.62
C ALA A 63 -14.16 11.28 7.70
N SER A 64 -14.62 10.64 8.78
CA SER A 64 -13.82 10.18 9.91
C SER A 64 -13.78 8.67 10.08
N SER A 65 -14.37 7.89 9.16
CA SER A 65 -14.36 6.42 9.27
C SER A 65 -13.22 5.81 8.46
N VAL A 66 -12.43 4.95 9.10
CA VAL A 66 -11.41 4.11 8.45
C VAL A 66 -11.93 2.68 8.32
N GLU A 67 -11.76 2.11 7.15
CA GLU A 67 -12.14 0.74 6.81
C GLU A 67 -10.87 -0.12 6.71
N MET A 68 -10.95 -1.35 7.21
CA MET A 68 -9.84 -2.30 7.19
C MET A 68 -10.08 -3.32 6.08
N LEU A 69 -9.30 -3.21 5.02
CA LEU A 69 -9.48 -4.00 3.80
C LEU A 69 -8.42 -5.09 3.76
N THR A 70 -8.83 -6.36 3.64
CA THR A 70 -7.87 -7.46 3.51
C THR A 70 -7.30 -7.47 2.10
N ILE A 71 -5.98 -7.40 1.98
CA ILE A 71 -5.28 -7.23 0.71
C ILE A 71 -4.23 -8.33 0.53
N ASP A 72 -3.95 -8.69 -0.72
CA ASP A 72 -2.82 -9.57 -1.01
C ASP A 72 -1.51 -8.76 -0.97
N PRO A 73 -0.47 -9.23 -0.27
CA PRO A 73 0.79 -8.51 -0.17
C PRO A 73 1.54 -8.39 -1.51
N ARG A 74 1.30 -9.30 -2.47
CA ARG A 74 1.87 -9.22 -3.81
C ARG A 74 1.19 -8.13 -4.64
N ASP A 75 -0.12 -7.99 -4.48
CA ASP A 75 -0.89 -6.93 -5.10
C ASP A 75 -0.46 -5.55 -4.58
N LEU A 76 -0.26 -5.42 -3.27
CA LEU A 76 0.32 -4.22 -2.66
C LEU A 76 1.70 -3.87 -3.22
N ALA A 77 2.58 -4.87 -3.37
CA ALA A 77 3.91 -4.66 -3.94
C ALA A 77 3.83 -4.19 -5.39
N ALA A 78 3.00 -4.84 -6.21
CA ALA A 78 2.79 -4.45 -7.60
C ALA A 78 2.20 -3.04 -7.73
N ALA A 79 1.25 -2.67 -6.86
CA ALA A 79 0.67 -1.33 -6.82
C ALA A 79 1.74 -0.27 -6.49
N LEU A 80 2.64 -0.56 -5.54
CA LEU A 80 3.76 0.34 -5.21
C LEU A 80 4.77 0.47 -6.35
N GLU A 81 5.11 -0.63 -7.03
CA GLU A 81 5.99 -0.58 -8.20
C GLU A 81 5.39 0.28 -9.31
N ARG A 82 4.07 0.15 -9.56
CA ARG A 82 3.35 0.99 -10.52
C ARG A 82 3.31 2.45 -10.11
N ASP A 83 3.17 2.74 -8.82
CA ASP A 83 3.19 4.10 -8.28
C ASP A 83 4.55 4.78 -8.51
N VAL A 84 5.66 4.07 -8.26
CA VAL A 84 7.00 4.61 -8.53
C VAL A 84 7.22 4.87 -10.02
N LEU A 85 6.82 3.93 -10.89
CA LEU A 85 6.92 4.10 -12.34
C LEU A 85 6.06 5.27 -12.84
N THR A 86 4.88 5.46 -12.26
CA THR A 86 3.98 6.57 -12.60
C THR A 86 4.55 7.90 -12.11
N ALA A 87 5.06 7.95 -10.88
CA ALA A 87 5.72 9.14 -10.33
C ALA A 87 6.92 9.58 -11.19
N ASP A 88 7.74 8.64 -11.67
CA ASP A 88 8.88 8.92 -12.56
C ASP A 88 8.41 9.45 -13.94
N ALA A 89 7.37 8.85 -14.52
CA ALA A 89 6.79 9.29 -15.79
C ALA A 89 6.15 10.69 -15.73
N PHE A 90 5.56 11.07 -14.59
CA PHE A 90 5.07 12.44 -14.39
C PHE A 90 6.23 13.43 -14.13
N ALA A 91 7.29 13.01 -13.42
CA ALA A 91 8.46 13.84 -13.18
C ALA A 91 9.23 14.16 -14.48
N VAL A 92 9.38 13.20 -15.41
CA VAL A 92 10.12 13.41 -16.67
C VAL A 92 9.39 14.35 -17.64
N LYS A 93 8.05 14.43 -17.57
CA LYS A 93 7.26 15.37 -18.38
C LYS A 93 7.32 16.82 -17.91
N ALA A 94 7.81 17.09 -16.70
CA ALA A 94 7.86 18.43 -16.11
C ALA A 94 9.17 19.19 -16.35
N ARG A 95 10.02 18.76 -17.30
CA ARG A 95 11.18 19.57 -17.70
C ARG A 95 10.75 20.56 -18.80
N PRO A 96 10.59 21.87 -18.52
CA PRO A 96 10.42 22.82 -19.61
C PRO A 96 11.72 22.81 -20.41
N ALA A 97 11.63 22.45 -21.68
CA ALA A 97 12.66 22.75 -22.64
C ALA A 97 12.82 24.28 -22.64
N SER A 98 13.87 24.78 -21.99
CA SER A 98 14.30 26.17 -22.16
C SER A 98 14.70 26.36 -23.60
N ALA A 99 13.72 26.69 -24.45
CA ALA A 99 13.94 27.23 -25.76
C ALA A 99 14.50 28.65 -25.56
N GLN A 100 15.83 28.73 -25.51
CA GLN A 100 16.51 29.96 -25.89
C GLN A 100 16.32 30.14 -27.39
N VAL A 101 15.64 31.20 -27.84
CA VAL A 101 15.89 31.85 -29.13
C VAL A 101 15.36 33.30 -29.08
N THR A 102 16.30 34.21 -29.35
CA THR A 102 16.21 35.61 -29.83
C THR A 102 15.66 36.69 -28.91
#